data_AF-A0A1B8HL93-F1
#
_entry.id   AF-A0A1B8HL93-F1
#
_cell.length_a   1.000
_cell.length_b   1.000
_cell.length_c   1.000
_cell.angle_alpha   90.00
_cell.angle_beta   90.00
_cell.angle_gamma   90.00
#
_symmetry.space_group_name_H-M   'P 1'
#
loop_
_entity.id
_entity.type
_entity.pdbx_description
1 polymer ?
#
loop_
_entity_poly.entity_id
_entity_poly.type
_entity_poly.pdbx_seq_one_letter_code
_entity_poly.pdbx_strand_id
1 'polypeptide(L)'
;MAQCPDDKGLVMGNAGILRIAPGCPGTVPDQSAFLRLGALTSKGLDYGTETVTSKADDTKGLTEAIVTGADVTIKFDGELKRKGVDGSTSAFDISRDILVEIKAGRQPSYWVQLDMKGDGSDVIQGYMTFTSWSLEFPTKEISTYSGELKVADADSFEWLQEEIAVLSIAVDPSATTVKVGETKSIMVKFTPGDATNKTCTAVSDKPAFATVSQVGTVITVRGVAAGVANITVTSEDGAKTAKCVVTVTE
;
A
#
# COMPACT_ATOMS: atom_id res chain seq x y z
N MET A 1 18.98 -11.95 -16.99
CA MET A 1 18.02 -12.64 -17.88
C MET A 1 17.61 -11.66 -18.95
N ALA A 2 17.60 -12.09 -20.21
CA ALA A 2 17.57 -11.21 -21.39
C ALA A 2 16.30 -10.34 -21.45
N GLN A 3 16.48 -9.05 -21.72
CA GLN A 3 15.40 -8.14 -22.10
C GLN A 3 14.90 -8.55 -23.49
N CYS A 4 13.69 -9.11 -23.55
CA CYS A 4 13.01 -9.40 -24.81
C CYS A 4 12.43 -8.09 -25.40
N PRO A 5 12.37 -7.92 -26.73
CA PRO A 5 11.94 -6.67 -27.38
C PRO A 5 10.45 -6.31 -27.21
N ASP A 6 9.66 -7.16 -26.55
CA ASP A 6 8.22 -6.99 -26.34
C ASP A 6 7.85 -6.67 -24.89
N ASP A 7 8.84 -6.39 -24.02
CA ASP A 7 8.57 -5.94 -22.66
C ASP A 7 8.11 -4.48 -22.67
N LYS A 8 6.81 -4.28 -22.93
CA LYS A 8 6.14 -2.98 -22.83
C LYS A 8 6.01 -2.60 -21.36
N GLY A 9 7.14 -2.32 -20.70
CA GLY A 9 7.24 -1.84 -19.31
C GLY A 9 6.59 -0.48 -19.03
N LEU A 10 5.65 -0.05 -19.88
CA LEU A 10 4.85 1.16 -19.77
C LEU A 10 3.34 0.86 -19.71
N VAL A 11 2.92 -0.40 -19.87
CA VAL A 11 1.49 -0.77 -19.87
C VAL A 11 1.17 -1.58 -18.62
N MET A 12 0.47 -0.96 -17.68
CA MET A 12 -0.14 -1.67 -16.54
C MET A 12 -1.34 -2.50 -17.02
N GLY A 13 -1.48 -3.74 -16.53
CA GLY A 13 -2.67 -4.58 -16.76
C GLY A 13 -2.39 -6.03 -17.18
N ASN A 14 -1.34 -6.32 -17.95
CA ASN A 14 -1.03 -7.71 -18.37
C ASN A 14 -0.54 -8.58 -17.20
N ALA A 15 0.01 -7.95 -16.16
CA ALA A 15 0.51 -8.62 -14.97
C ALA A 15 -0.48 -8.58 -13.80
N GLY A 16 -1.69 -8.05 -13.96
CA GLY A 16 -2.65 -7.92 -12.86
C GLY A 16 -3.03 -9.29 -12.26
N ILE A 17 -2.85 -9.47 -10.95
CA ILE A 17 -3.15 -10.70 -10.22
C ILE A 17 -4.31 -10.45 -9.26
N LEU A 18 -5.34 -11.29 -9.35
CA LEU A 18 -6.38 -11.39 -8.33
C LEU A 18 -6.14 -12.66 -7.53
N ARG A 19 -6.02 -12.53 -6.21
CA ARG A 19 -5.88 -13.65 -5.28
C ARG A 19 -7.08 -13.66 -4.34
N ILE A 20 -7.53 -14.85 -3.96
CA ILE A 20 -8.62 -15.03 -3.02
C ILE A 20 -8.25 -16.07 -1.96
N ALA A 21 -8.71 -15.84 -0.73
CA ALA A 21 -8.54 -16.75 0.39
C ALA A 21 -9.86 -16.87 1.17
N PRO A 22 -10.27 -18.09 1.58
CA PRO A 22 -11.35 -18.25 2.54
C PRO A 22 -10.91 -17.74 3.92
N GLY A 23 -11.82 -17.11 4.66
CA GLY A 23 -11.52 -16.58 5.99
C GLY A 23 -12.70 -15.85 6.62
N CYS A 24 -12.50 -15.40 7.85
CA CYS A 24 -13.46 -14.56 8.58
C CYS A 24 -13.07 -13.08 8.43
N PRO A 25 -14.02 -12.13 8.50
CA PRO A 25 -13.75 -10.70 8.31
C PRO A 25 -12.79 -10.12 9.37
N GLY A 26 -12.82 -10.62 10.60
CA GLY A 26 -12.00 -10.09 11.69
C GLY A 26 -10.54 -10.56 11.72
N THR A 27 -10.11 -11.39 10.77
CA THR A 27 -8.72 -11.89 10.73
C THR A 27 -8.28 -12.14 9.30
N VAL A 28 -7.28 -11.38 8.86
CA VAL A 28 -6.63 -11.57 7.56
C VAL A 28 -5.91 -12.94 7.55
N PRO A 29 -6.16 -13.79 6.54
CA PRO A 29 -5.44 -15.05 6.37
C PRO A 29 -3.95 -14.85 6.12
N ASP A 30 -3.13 -15.87 6.38
CA ASP A 30 -1.73 -15.86 6.00
C ASP A 30 -1.56 -15.69 4.48
N GLN A 31 -0.48 -15.01 4.06
CA GLN A 31 -0.22 -14.75 2.63
C GLN A 31 -0.13 -16.03 1.78
N SER A 32 0.24 -17.18 2.37
CA SER A 32 0.26 -18.48 1.69
C SER A 32 -1.13 -19.07 1.41
N ALA A 33 -2.17 -18.59 2.11
CA ALA A 33 -3.55 -19.02 1.89
C ALA A 33 -4.20 -18.34 0.68
N PHE A 34 -3.62 -17.25 0.19
CA PHE A 34 -4.12 -16.52 -0.99
C PHE A 34 -3.75 -17.25 -2.27
N LEU A 35 -4.77 -17.82 -2.92
CA LEU A 35 -4.64 -18.53 -4.18
C LEU A 35 -4.99 -17.59 -5.35
N ARG A 36 -4.18 -17.63 -6.41
CA ARG A 36 -4.45 -16.85 -7.63
C ARG A 36 -5.73 -17.35 -8.30
N LEU A 37 -6.62 -16.45 -8.68
CA LEU A 37 -7.87 -16.78 -9.36
C LEU A 37 -7.62 -17.01 -10.86
N GLY A 38 -7.37 -18.25 -11.26
CA GLY A 38 -7.30 -18.67 -12.67
C GLY A 38 -6.39 -17.82 -13.58
N ALA A 39 -6.60 -17.96 -14.89
CA ALA A 39 -6.02 -17.07 -15.89
C ALA A 39 -7.04 -16.00 -16.25
N LEU A 40 -6.66 -14.75 -16.08
CA LEU A 40 -7.59 -13.66 -16.18
C LEU A 40 -7.25 -12.79 -17.39
N THR A 41 -8.28 -12.31 -18.07
CA THR A 41 -8.17 -11.49 -19.28
C THR A 41 -8.49 -10.03 -19.01
N SER A 42 -9.38 -9.75 -18.05
CA SER A 42 -9.76 -8.39 -17.66
C SER A 42 -9.78 -8.23 -16.13
N LYS A 43 -9.42 -7.04 -15.66
CA LYS A 43 -9.55 -6.62 -14.26
C LYS A 43 -10.10 -5.21 -14.23
N GLY A 44 -11.20 -5.01 -13.53
CA GLY A 44 -11.79 -3.70 -13.27
C GLY A 44 -11.90 -3.46 -11.76
N LEU A 45 -11.60 -2.24 -11.35
CA LEU A 45 -11.85 -1.72 -10.02
C LEU A 45 -12.65 -0.43 -10.20
N ASP A 46 -13.87 -0.43 -9.69
CA ASP A 46 -14.79 0.70 -9.76
C ASP A 46 -15.03 1.24 -8.35
N TYR A 47 -14.94 2.56 -8.18
CA TYR A 47 -15.40 3.28 -7.00
C TYR A 47 -16.64 4.08 -7.38
N GLY A 48 -17.82 3.60 -7.02
CA GLY A 48 -19.05 4.38 -7.11
C GLY A 48 -19.18 5.24 -5.86
N THR A 49 -19.38 6.55 -6.00
CA THR A 49 -19.57 7.45 -4.85
C THR A 49 -21.00 7.94 -4.80
N GLU A 50 -21.61 7.83 -3.64
CA GLU A 50 -22.93 8.39 -3.37
C GLU A 50 -22.73 9.81 -2.85
N THR A 51 -23.35 10.79 -3.51
CA THR A 51 -23.24 12.19 -3.12
C THR A 51 -24.60 12.79 -2.80
N VAL A 52 -24.65 13.61 -1.75
CA VAL A 52 -25.78 14.50 -1.47
C VAL A 52 -25.35 15.92 -1.79
N THR A 53 -26.22 16.65 -2.48
CA THR A 53 -26.00 18.07 -2.78
C THR A 53 -26.83 18.91 -1.82
N SER A 54 -26.18 19.82 -1.09
CA SER A 54 -26.89 20.79 -0.27
C SER A 54 -27.14 22.05 -1.11
N LYS A 55 -28.38 22.51 -1.15
CA LYS A 55 -28.77 23.79 -1.77
C LYS A 55 -28.97 24.91 -0.73
N ALA A 56 -28.48 24.72 0.48
CA ALA A 56 -28.63 25.67 1.58
C ALA A 56 -27.45 26.67 1.61
N ASP A 57 -27.65 27.80 0.93
CA ASP A 57 -26.93 29.08 1.08
C ASP A 57 -25.70 29.37 0.16
N ASP A 58 -25.55 30.67 -0.11
CA ASP A 58 -25.22 31.34 -1.36
C ASP A 58 -24.00 32.25 -1.17
N THR A 59 -22.90 32.04 -1.90
CA THR A 59 -21.84 33.07 -2.09
C THR A 59 -20.91 32.78 -3.28
N LYS A 60 -20.80 31.54 -3.80
CA LYS A 60 -19.85 31.23 -4.89
C LYS A 60 -20.36 30.28 -5.99
N GLY A 61 -21.59 30.43 -6.47
CA GLY A 61 -22.05 29.97 -7.80
C GLY A 61 -21.89 28.48 -8.19
N LEU A 62 -21.30 27.64 -7.35
CA LEU A 62 -21.04 26.22 -7.54
C LEU A 62 -21.67 25.47 -6.36
N THR A 63 -22.51 24.48 -6.66
CA THR A 63 -23.15 23.63 -5.65
C THR A 63 -22.13 22.63 -5.11
N GLU A 64 -22.00 22.56 -3.80
CA GLU A 64 -21.15 21.59 -3.13
C GLU A 64 -21.83 20.21 -3.09
N ALA A 65 -21.05 19.16 -3.36
CA ALA A 65 -21.45 17.77 -3.25
C ALA A 65 -20.65 17.11 -2.12
N ILE A 66 -21.34 16.48 -1.18
CA ILE A 66 -20.74 15.74 -0.08
C ILE A 66 -20.88 14.26 -0.38
N VAL A 67 -19.76 13.53 -0.38
CA VAL A 67 -19.76 12.06 -0.50
C VAL A 67 -20.23 11.46 0.83
N THR A 68 -21.33 10.72 0.82
CA THR A 68 -21.92 10.08 2.01
C THR A 68 -21.59 8.61 2.13
N GLY A 69 -21.16 8.00 1.03
CA GLY A 69 -20.77 6.59 0.96
C GLY A 69 -20.07 6.31 -0.35
N ALA A 70 -19.36 5.20 -0.42
CA ALA A 70 -18.77 4.70 -1.65
C ALA A 70 -18.96 3.19 -1.74
N ASP A 71 -19.37 2.71 -2.91
CA ASP A 71 -19.32 1.30 -3.25
C ASP A 71 -18.02 1.00 -4.00
N VAL A 72 -17.32 -0.05 -3.55
CA VAL A 72 -16.17 -0.57 -4.29
C VAL A 72 -16.55 -1.90 -4.92
N THR A 73 -16.38 -1.97 -6.24
CA THR A 73 -16.72 -3.14 -7.03
C THR A 73 -15.49 -3.62 -7.80
N ILE A 74 -15.14 -4.90 -7.67
CA ILE A 74 -14.12 -5.56 -8.50
C ILE A 74 -14.81 -6.46 -9.51
N LYS A 75 -14.51 -6.25 -10.79
CA LYS A 75 -14.99 -7.08 -11.90
C LYS A 75 -13.83 -7.77 -12.57
N PHE A 76 -14.06 -8.99 -13.02
CA PHE A 76 -13.05 -9.72 -13.77
C PHE A 76 -13.67 -10.71 -14.74
N ASP A 77 -12.95 -10.89 -15.85
CA ASP A 77 -13.15 -11.97 -16.79
C ASP A 77 -11.88 -12.82 -16.88
N GLY A 78 -12.05 -14.10 -17.22
CA GLY A 78 -10.94 -15.01 -17.40
C GLY A 78 -11.27 -16.22 -18.25
N GLU A 79 -10.22 -16.99 -18.53
CA GLU A 79 -10.27 -18.20 -19.33
C GLU A 79 -10.10 -19.44 -18.46
N LEU A 80 -10.91 -20.46 -18.73
CA LEU A 80 -10.83 -21.75 -18.03
C LEU A 80 -9.63 -22.54 -18.55
N LYS A 81 -8.66 -22.79 -17.68
CA LYS A 81 -7.53 -23.69 -17.96
C LYS A 81 -7.84 -25.11 -17.52
N ARG A 82 -7.49 -26.08 -18.37
CA ARG A 82 -7.73 -27.52 -18.15
C ARG A 82 -6.88 -28.12 -17.02
N LYS A 83 -5.74 -27.50 -16.71
CA LYS A 83 -4.83 -27.91 -15.63
C LYS A 83 -4.61 -26.73 -14.69
N GLY A 84 -4.84 -26.96 -13.41
CA GLY A 84 -4.52 -25.98 -12.36
C GLY A 84 -3.02 -25.72 -12.31
N VAL A 85 -2.66 -24.49 -11.93
CA VAL A 85 -1.29 -24.12 -11.58
C VAL A 85 -1.18 -24.19 -10.05
N ASP A 86 -0.04 -24.65 -9.53
CA ASP A 86 0.18 -24.65 -8.08
C ASP A 86 0.03 -23.23 -7.52
N GLY A 87 -0.70 -23.09 -6.40
CA GLY A 87 -1.03 -21.78 -5.83
C GLY A 87 -2.15 -21.03 -6.57
N SER A 88 -2.92 -21.68 -7.44
CA SER A 88 -4.12 -21.12 -8.07
C SER A 88 -5.38 -21.90 -7.68
N THR A 89 -6.50 -21.20 -7.57
CA THR A 89 -7.84 -21.80 -7.44
C THR A 89 -8.54 -21.79 -8.79
N SER A 90 -9.31 -22.84 -9.07
CA SER A 90 -10.04 -22.97 -10.32
C SER A 90 -11.41 -22.31 -10.22
N ALA A 91 -11.90 -21.78 -11.34
CA ALA A 91 -13.25 -21.24 -11.44
C ALA A 91 -14.34 -22.27 -11.05
N PHE A 92 -14.07 -23.56 -11.24
CA PHE A 92 -14.99 -24.62 -10.82
C PHE A 92 -15.01 -24.80 -9.30
N ASP A 93 -13.88 -24.68 -8.63
CA ASP A 93 -13.82 -24.80 -7.17
C ASP A 93 -14.56 -23.63 -6.52
N ILE A 94 -14.35 -22.41 -7.03
CA ILE A 94 -15.12 -21.23 -6.61
C ILE A 94 -16.61 -21.39 -6.86
N SER A 95 -17.00 -21.91 -8.04
CA SER A 95 -18.41 -22.18 -8.32
C SER A 95 -19.03 -23.18 -7.34
N ARG A 96 -18.30 -24.22 -6.93
CA ARG A 96 -18.77 -25.18 -5.93
C ARG A 96 -18.88 -24.53 -4.56
N ASP A 97 -17.89 -23.76 -4.14
CA ASP A 97 -17.87 -23.13 -2.82
C ASP A 97 -18.99 -22.10 -2.69
N ILE A 98 -19.23 -21.28 -3.73
CA ILE A 98 -20.38 -20.37 -3.78
C ILE A 98 -21.70 -21.14 -3.58
N LEU A 99 -21.88 -22.27 -4.28
CA LEU A 99 -23.09 -23.09 -4.14
C LEU A 99 -23.22 -23.70 -2.73
N VAL A 100 -22.12 -24.08 -2.09
CA VAL A 100 -22.10 -24.61 -0.72
C VAL A 100 -22.52 -23.53 0.28
N GLU A 101 -21.97 -22.32 0.15
CA GLU A 101 -22.32 -21.19 1.03
C GLU A 101 -23.79 -20.78 0.87
N ILE A 102 -24.29 -20.68 -0.38
CA ILE A 102 -25.70 -20.39 -0.65
C ILE A 102 -26.62 -21.45 -0.03
N LYS A 103 -26.30 -22.75 -0.19
CA LYS A 103 -27.09 -23.84 0.41
C LYS A 103 -27.07 -23.81 1.94
N ALA A 104 -26.00 -23.28 2.53
CA ALA A 104 -25.88 -23.11 3.96
C ALA A 104 -26.52 -21.80 4.47
N GLY A 105 -27.10 -20.97 3.60
CA GLY A 105 -27.70 -19.68 3.95
C GLY A 105 -26.69 -18.60 4.32
N ARG A 106 -25.44 -18.75 3.90
CA ARG A 106 -24.34 -17.80 4.17
C ARG A 106 -23.98 -17.02 2.91
N GLN A 107 -23.35 -15.86 3.09
CA GLN A 107 -22.82 -15.09 1.98
C GLN A 107 -21.51 -15.73 1.48
N PRO A 108 -21.29 -15.81 0.15
CA PRO A 108 -20.03 -16.31 -0.42
C PRO A 108 -18.93 -15.24 -0.29
N SER A 109 -18.48 -15.03 0.93
CA SER A 109 -17.50 -13.99 1.29
C SER A 109 -16.09 -14.55 1.40
N TYR A 110 -15.13 -13.79 0.88
CA TYR A 110 -13.72 -14.15 0.77
C TYR A 110 -12.84 -12.94 1.06
N TRP A 111 -11.62 -13.20 1.53
CA TRP A 111 -10.55 -12.21 1.45
C TRP A 111 -10.06 -12.13 0.02
N VAL A 112 -9.97 -10.92 -0.51
CA VAL A 112 -9.59 -10.64 -1.89
C VAL A 112 -8.38 -9.71 -1.88
N GLN A 113 -7.38 -10.06 -2.68
CA GLN A 113 -6.23 -9.22 -2.97
C GLN A 113 -6.14 -8.94 -4.47
N LEU A 114 -6.25 -7.68 -4.85
CA LEU A 114 -6.08 -7.22 -6.22
C LEU A 114 -4.75 -6.46 -6.34
N ASP A 115 -3.82 -7.07 -7.06
CA ASP A 115 -2.52 -6.50 -7.41
C ASP A 115 -2.56 -6.11 -8.88
N MET A 116 -2.80 -4.83 -9.17
CA MET A 116 -2.99 -4.36 -10.55
C MET A 116 -1.67 -4.29 -11.34
N LYS A 117 -0.54 -4.17 -10.64
CA LYS A 117 0.80 -4.10 -11.23
C LYS A 117 1.43 -5.49 -11.41
N GLY A 118 1.03 -6.45 -10.59
CA GLY A 118 1.55 -7.82 -10.58
C GLY A 118 2.90 -7.98 -9.89
N ASP A 119 3.46 -6.90 -9.37
CA ASP A 119 4.75 -6.83 -8.69
C ASP A 119 4.63 -6.88 -7.16
N GLY A 120 3.40 -6.86 -6.63
CA GLY A 120 3.12 -6.88 -5.19
C GLY A 120 3.32 -5.54 -4.48
N SER A 121 3.68 -4.48 -5.20
CA SER A 121 4.01 -3.17 -4.61
C SER A 121 2.77 -2.40 -4.13
N ASP A 122 1.67 -2.47 -4.89
CA ASP A 122 0.38 -1.86 -4.58
C ASP A 122 -0.73 -2.91 -4.70
N VAL A 123 -1.19 -3.41 -3.55
CA VAL A 123 -2.21 -4.44 -3.47
C VAL A 123 -3.41 -3.90 -2.71
N ILE A 124 -4.58 -3.95 -3.33
CA ILE A 124 -5.84 -3.71 -2.62
C ILE A 124 -6.22 -4.99 -1.91
N GLN A 125 -6.47 -4.91 -0.61
CA GLN A 125 -6.97 -6.00 0.18
C GLN A 125 -8.33 -5.65 0.79
N GLY A 126 -9.24 -6.60 0.82
CA GLY A 126 -10.48 -6.46 1.57
C GLY A 126 -11.29 -7.74 1.64
N TYR A 127 -12.20 -7.79 2.61
CA TYR A 127 -13.20 -8.84 2.72
C TYR A 127 -14.39 -8.51 1.81
N MET A 128 -14.61 -9.34 0.81
CA MET A 128 -15.56 -9.09 -0.27
C MET A 128 -16.49 -10.29 -0.48
N THR A 129 -17.68 -10.06 -1.01
CA THR A 129 -18.66 -11.10 -1.37
C THR A 129 -18.87 -11.14 -2.87
N PHE A 130 -19.02 -12.34 -3.41
CA PHE A 130 -19.45 -12.51 -4.80
C PHE A 130 -20.90 -12.05 -4.96
N THR A 131 -21.14 -11.09 -5.85
CA THR A 131 -22.48 -10.62 -6.23
C THR A 131 -22.93 -11.23 -7.55
N SER A 132 -21.98 -11.63 -8.40
CA SER A 132 -22.24 -12.42 -9.59
C SER A 132 -21.11 -13.40 -9.88
N TRP A 133 -21.47 -14.54 -10.46
CA TRP A 133 -20.53 -15.55 -10.94
C TRP A 133 -21.14 -16.28 -12.13
N SER A 134 -20.40 -16.38 -13.24
CA SER A 134 -20.85 -17.06 -14.44
C SER A 134 -19.73 -17.87 -15.10
N LEU A 135 -20.13 -18.95 -15.78
CA LEU A 135 -19.25 -19.85 -16.53
C LEU A 135 -19.88 -20.08 -17.90
N GLU A 136 -19.08 -19.95 -18.96
CA GLU A 136 -19.53 -20.13 -20.34
C GLU A 136 -18.71 -21.20 -21.06
N PHE A 137 -19.40 -22.15 -21.70
CA PHE A 137 -18.80 -23.30 -22.40
C PHE A 137 -19.26 -23.34 -23.86
N PRO A 138 -18.74 -22.44 -24.72
CA PRO A 138 -19.06 -22.45 -26.13
C PRO A 138 -18.46 -23.67 -26.84
N THR A 139 -19.15 -24.21 -27.84
CA THR A 139 -18.70 -25.43 -28.56
C THR A 139 -17.50 -25.22 -29.49
N LYS A 140 -17.17 -23.96 -29.83
CA LYS A 140 -16.15 -23.61 -30.83
C LYS A 140 -15.13 -22.57 -30.33
N GLU A 141 -15.28 -22.09 -29.10
CA GLU A 141 -14.44 -21.03 -28.53
C GLU A 141 -13.86 -21.48 -27.19
N ILE A 142 -12.97 -20.68 -26.62
CA ILE A 142 -12.36 -20.94 -25.31
C ILE A 142 -13.44 -20.72 -24.25
N SER A 143 -13.51 -21.63 -23.27
CA SER A 143 -14.45 -21.48 -22.15
C SER A 143 -13.99 -20.36 -21.22
N THR A 144 -14.92 -19.51 -20.82
CA THR A 144 -14.67 -18.29 -20.04
C THR A 144 -15.42 -18.32 -18.71
N TYR A 145 -15.00 -17.45 -17.81
CA TYR A 145 -15.71 -17.16 -16.57
C TYR A 145 -15.68 -15.67 -16.29
N SER A 146 -16.73 -15.19 -15.62
CA SER A 146 -16.80 -13.81 -15.16
C SER A 146 -17.38 -13.76 -13.74
N GLY A 147 -16.95 -12.76 -12.98
CA GLY A 147 -17.45 -12.55 -11.63
C GLY A 147 -17.39 -11.09 -11.22
N GLU A 148 -18.24 -10.77 -10.26
CA GLU A 148 -18.29 -9.47 -9.61
C GLU A 148 -18.19 -9.66 -8.09
N LEU A 149 -17.35 -8.85 -7.48
CA LEU A 149 -17.09 -8.79 -6.04
C LEU A 149 -17.44 -7.40 -5.52
N LYS A 150 -18.17 -7.35 -4.40
CA LYS A 150 -18.41 -6.12 -3.64
C LYS A 150 -17.93 -6.25 -2.21
N VAL A 151 -17.61 -5.13 -1.57
CA VAL A 151 -17.14 -5.10 -0.18
C VAL A 151 -18.20 -5.71 0.74
N ALA A 152 -17.79 -6.70 1.54
CA ALA A 152 -18.63 -7.35 2.54
C ALA A 152 -18.39 -6.75 3.94
N ASP A 153 -17.17 -6.28 4.21
CA ASP A 153 -16.82 -5.56 5.43
C ASP A 153 -15.98 -4.31 5.10
N ALA A 154 -16.51 -3.13 5.41
CA ALA A 154 -15.91 -1.86 5.03
C ALA A 154 -14.61 -1.57 5.78
N ASP A 155 -14.50 -2.02 7.03
CA ASP A 155 -13.32 -1.78 7.88
C ASP A 155 -12.11 -2.61 7.44
N SER A 156 -12.34 -3.65 6.64
CA SER A 156 -11.30 -4.55 6.13
C SER A 156 -10.61 -4.07 4.84
N PHE A 157 -11.13 -3.00 4.21
CA PHE A 157 -10.69 -2.56 2.89
C PHE A 157 -9.52 -1.57 2.99
N GLU A 158 -8.35 -1.97 2.51
CA GLU A 158 -7.12 -1.18 2.60
C GLU A 158 -6.20 -1.36 1.40
N TRP A 159 -5.31 -0.38 1.21
CA TRP A 159 -4.17 -0.49 0.30
C TRP A 159 -2.97 -1.03 1.08
N LEU A 160 -2.54 -2.25 0.76
CA LEU A 160 -1.26 -2.79 1.19
C LEU A 160 -0.19 -2.29 0.23
N GLN A 161 0.67 -1.41 0.74
CA GLN A 161 1.87 -0.98 0.03
C GLN A 161 3.06 -1.76 0.57
N GLU A 162 3.90 -2.30 -0.33
CA GLU A 162 5.14 -2.95 0.10
C GLU A 162 6.05 -1.94 0.81
N GLU A 163 6.54 -2.30 1.99
CA GLU A 163 7.46 -1.44 2.75
C GLU A 163 8.81 -1.40 2.04
N ILE A 164 9.14 -0.27 1.41
CA ILE A 164 10.47 -0.01 0.88
C ILE A 164 11.39 0.24 2.08
N ALA A 165 12.14 -0.79 2.46
CA ALA A 165 13.03 -0.75 3.62
C ALA A 165 14.13 0.32 3.47
N VAL A 166 14.47 0.98 4.58
CA VAL A 166 15.61 1.89 4.64
C VAL A 166 16.91 1.09 4.55
N LEU A 167 17.67 1.29 3.48
CA LEU A 167 18.99 0.67 3.31
C LEU A 167 20.08 1.45 4.04
N SER A 168 20.02 2.79 3.99
CA SER A 168 20.96 3.66 4.71
C SER A 168 20.34 5.01 5.10
N ILE A 169 20.94 5.61 6.13
CA ILE A 169 20.62 6.95 6.62
C ILE A 169 21.87 7.82 6.53
N ALA A 170 21.72 9.06 6.08
CA ALA A 170 22.78 10.06 5.99
C ALA A 170 22.29 11.39 6.53
N VAL A 171 23.22 12.25 6.93
CA VAL A 171 22.93 13.55 7.53
C VAL A 171 23.75 14.60 6.80
N ASP A 172 23.08 15.66 6.35
CA ASP A 172 23.68 16.71 5.52
C ASP A 172 23.38 18.10 6.14
N PRO A 173 24.40 18.86 6.57
CA PRO A 173 25.83 18.53 6.52
C PRO A 173 26.26 17.53 7.62
N SER A 174 27.33 16.75 7.37
CA SER A 174 27.93 15.82 8.36
C SER A 174 28.77 16.51 9.44
N ALA A 175 29.11 17.78 9.24
CA ALA A 175 29.69 18.64 10.24
C ALA A 175 29.18 20.07 10.07
N THR A 176 28.94 20.78 11.16
CA THR A 176 28.40 22.13 11.11
C THR A 176 28.89 22.99 12.27
N THR A 177 29.02 24.29 12.01
CA THR A 177 29.33 25.29 13.04
C THR A 177 28.10 26.13 13.35
N VAL A 178 27.85 26.39 14.63
CA VAL A 178 26.74 27.18 15.16
C VAL A 178 27.27 28.12 16.25
N LYS A 179 26.81 29.37 16.32
CA LYS A 179 27.17 30.26 17.43
C LYS A 179 26.31 30.00 18.67
N VAL A 180 26.80 30.37 19.84
CA VAL A 180 26.00 30.32 21.07
C VAL A 180 24.72 31.15 20.90
N GLY A 181 23.58 30.54 21.23
CA GLY A 181 22.26 31.15 21.10
C GLY A 181 21.61 31.03 19.71
N GLU A 182 22.38 30.72 18.67
CA GLU A 182 21.87 30.54 17.31
C GLU A 182 21.39 29.09 17.06
N THR A 183 20.60 28.94 15.99
CA THR A 183 20.10 27.65 15.54
C THR A 183 20.52 27.36 14.11
N LYS A 184 20.76 26.08 13.80
CA LYS A 184 21.06 25.62 12.45
C LYS A 184 20.35 24.32 12.14
N SER A 185 19.76 24.26 10.96
CA SER A 185 19.05 23.08 10.46
C SER A 185 19.99 22.12 9.76
N ILE A 186 19.77 20.83 9.97
CA ILE A 186 20.45 19.70 9.35
C ILE A 186 19.38 18.80 8.75
N MET A 187 19.62 18.26 7.56
CA MET A 187 18.68 17.39 6.86
C MET A 187 19.09 15.92 6.95
N VAL A 188 18.14 15.06 7.28
CA VAL A 188 18.29 13.61 7.21
C VAL A 188 17.89 13.12 5.82
N LYS A 189 18.74 12.30 5.19
CA LYS A 189 18.51 11.68 3.89
C LYS A 189 18.43 10.17 4.07
N PHE A 190 17.36 9.57 3.57
CA PHE A 190 17.16 8.12 3.52
C PHE A 190 17.51 7.59 2.14
N THR A 191 18.11 6.40 2.06
CA THR A 191 18.33 5.67 0.81
C THR A 191 17.68 4.30 0.92
N PRO A 192 16.83 3.89 -0.04
CA PRO A 192 16.40 4.67 -1.20
C PRO A 192 15.51 5.86 -0.78
N GLY A 193 15.46 6.89 -1.62
CA GLY A 193 14.83 8.18 -1.29
C GLY A 193 13.32 8.09 -1.11
N ASP A 194 12.70 7.01 -1.56
CA ASP A 194 11.29 6.65 -1.52
C ASP A 194 10.97 5.58 -0.46
N ALA A 195 11.90 5.28 0.47
CA ALA A 195 11.64 4.37 1.59
C ALA A 195 10.30 4.67 2.29
N THR A 196 9.50 3.64 2.57
CA THR A 196 8.14 3.81 3.08
C THR A 196 8.15 4.37 4.51
N ASN A 197 9.10 3.93 5.33
CA ASN A 197 9.29 4.44 6.68
C ASN A 197 10.50 5.40 6.78
N LYS A 198 10.24 6.71 6.86
CA LYS A 198 11.28 7.77 7.00
C LYS A 198 11.30 8.42 8.38
N THR A 199 10.87 7.68 9.40
CA THR A 199 10.97 8.11 10.78
C THR A 199 12.40 7.91 11.29
N CYS A 200 12.86 8.84 12.12
CA CYS A 200 14.14 8.74 12.81
C CYS A 200 14.10 9.52 14.11
N THR A 201 15.07 9.25 14.98
CA THR A 201 15.28 10.00 16.22
C THR A 201 16.69 10.57 16.24
N ALA A 202 16.82 11.83 16.68
CA ALA A 202 18.10 12.51 16.81
C ALA A 202 18.42 12.78 18.28
N VAL A 203 19.63 12.43 18.72
CA VAL A 203 20.11 12.62 20.08
C VAL A 203 21.48 13.30 20.07
N SER A 204 21.64 14.31 20.92
CA SER A 204 22.94 14.95 21.19
C SER A 204 23.67 14.21 22.31
N ASP A 205 24.93 13.86 22.10
CA ASP A 205 25.79 13.26 23.14
C ASP A 205 26.11 14.23 24.28
N LYS A 206 26.06 15.54 24.02
CA LYS A 206 26.38 16.61 24.98
C LYS A 206 25.38 17.77 24.87
N PRO A 207 24.18 17.63 25.45
CA PRO A 207 23.15 18.69 25.48
C PRO A 207 23.61 20.00 26.10
N ALA A 208 24.63 19.97 26.98
CA ALA A 208 25.21 21.17 27.59
C ALA A 208 25.91 22.10 26.59
N PHE A 209 26.37 21.58 25.44
CA PHE A 209 26.97 22.38 24.36
C PHE A 209 25.99 22.61 23.22
N ALA A 210 25.25 21.58 22.81
CA ALA A 210 24.26 21.69 21.73
C ALA A 210 23.02 20.84 22.02
N THR A 211 21.83 21.45 21.93
CA THR A 211 20.55 20.75 22.02
C THR A 211 19.95 20.54 20.63
N VAL A 212 19.16 19.50 20.46
CA VAL A 212 18.49 19.18 19.20
C VAL A 212 16.98 19.12 19.37
N SER A 213 16.27 19.56 18.35
CA SER A 213 14.83 19.37 18.18
C SER A 213 14.58 18.92 16.75
N GLN A 214 13.66 17.98 16.55
CA GLN A 214 13.42 17.39 15.24
C GLN A 214 11.95 17.56 14.82
N VAL A 215 11.74 17.92 13.56
CA VAL A 215 10.42 17.91 12.91
C VAL A 215 10.57 17.18 11.59
N GLY A 216 9.95 15.99 11.49
CA GLY A 216 10.12 15.11 10.34
C GLY A 216 11.58 14.74 10.13
N THR A 217 12.11 15.02 8.93
CA THR A 217 13.50 14.75 8.55
C THR A 217 14.46 15.93 8.78
N VAL A 218 13.97 17.03 9.35
CA VAL A 218 14.77 18.22 9.63
C VAL A 218 15.10 18.27 11.12
N ILE A 219 16.40 18.34 11.43
CA ILE A 219 16.93 18.45 12.79
C ILE A 219 17.41 19.89 12.97
N THR A 220 16.81 20.61 13.89
CA THR A 220 17.26 21.94 14.31
C THR A 220 18.17 21.79 15.52
N VAL A 221 19.41 22.24 15.36
CA VAL A 221 20.43 22.28 16.41
C VAL A 221 20.50 23.67 16.99
N ARG A 222 20.55 23.80 18.30
CA ARG A 222 20.77 25.08 19.00
C ARG A 222 22.08 25.04 19.77
N GLY A 223 22.92 26.05 19.59
CA GLY A 223 24.14 26.25 20.37
C GLY A 223 23.82 26.75 21.78
N VAL A 224 24.29 26.06 22.80
CA VAL A 224 24.09 26.41 24.21
C VAL A 224 25.37 27.00 24.82
N ALA A 225 26.51 26.38 24.57
CA ALA A 225 27.82 26.83 25.06
C ALA A 225 28.93 26.39 24.09
N ALA A 226 30.04 27.13 24.04
CA ALA A 226 31.17 26.81 23.18
C ALA A 226 31.73 25.41 23.49
N GLY A 227 31.93 24.61 22.44
CA GLY A 227 32.33 23.20 22.58
C GLY A 227 32.00 22.35 21.36
N VAL A 228 32.22 21.04 21.45
CA VAL A 228 31.93 20.09 20.36
C VAL A 228 30.98 19.00 20.85
N ALA A 229 29.86 18.83 20.16
CA ALA A 229 28.85 17.81 20.40
C ALA A 229 28.62 16.97 19.14
N ASN A 230 28.31 15.69 19.31
CA ASN A 230 27.92 14.79 18.22
C ASN A 230 26.43 14.53 18.29
N ILE A 231 25.75 14.76 17.18
CA ILE A 231 24.35 14.41 16.99
C ILE A 231 24.31 13.05 16.31
N THR A 232 23.67 12.08 16.94
CA THR A 232 23.42 10.75 16.36
C THR A 232 21.97 10.67 15.93
N VAL A 233 21.75 10.33 14.66
CA VAL A 233 20.43 10.09 14.07
C VAL A 233 20.28 8.59 13.89
N THR A 234 19.18 8.03 14.38
CA THR A 234 18.88 6.60 14.33
C THR A 234 17.54 6.39 13.63
N SER A 235 17.44 5.45 12.70
CA SER A 235 16.15 5.00 12.17
C SER A 235 15.26 4.42 13.28
N GLU A 236 13.94 4.40 13.07
CA GLU A 236 12.98 3.90 14.07
C GLU A 236 13.19 2.42 14.45
N ASP A 237 13.58 1.59 13.49
CA ASP A 237 13.94 0.19 13.73
C ASP A 237 15.27 0.01 14.52
N GLY A 238 16.01 1.10 14.75
CA GLY A 238 17.32 1.09 15.40
C GLY A 238 18.47 0.54 14.55
N ALA A 239 18.22 0.10 13.31
CA ALA A 239 19.21 -0.64 12.51
C ALA A 239 20.21 0.27 11.76
N LYS A 240 19.85 1.54 11.51
CA LYS A 240 20.67 2.48 10.73
C LYS A 240 20.97 3.72 11.56
N THR A 241 22.23 4.15 11.55
CA THR A 241 22.68 5.34 12.27
C THR A 241 23.56 6.25 11.42
N ALA A 242 23.40 7.56 11.57
CA ALA A 242 24.27 8.58 11.00
C ALA A 242 24.69 9.59 12.07
N LYS A 243 25.83 10.26 11.87
CA LYS A 243 26.38 11.22 12.83
C LYS A 243 26.63 12.58 12.17
N CYS A 244 26.37 13.64 12.91
CA CYS A 244 26.79 14.99 12.58
C CYS A 244 27.62 15.60 13.72
N VAL A 245 28.79 16.14 13.40
CA VAL A 245 29.65 16.84 14.36
C VAL A 245 29.26 18.32 14.40
N VAL A 246 28.89 18.81 15.57
CA VAL A 246 28.53 20.21 15.79
C VAL A 246 29.61 20.90 16.61
N THR A 247 30.22 21.92 16.01
CA THR A 247 31.14 22.82 16.70
C THR A 247 30.40 24.09 17.08
N VAL A 248 30.28 24.35 18.37
CA VAL A 248 29.67 25.58 18.90
C VAL A 248 30.77 26.59 19.17
N THR A 249 30.69 27.75 18.52
CA THR A 249 31.60 28.89 18.73
C THR A 249 30.91 29.97 19.53
N GLU A 250 31.69 30.86 20.15
CA GLU A 250 31.15 32.09 20.76
C GLU A 250 30.39 32.97 19.77
#